data_AF-A0A7K8TNU2-F1
#
_entry.id   AF-A0A7K8TNU2-F1
#
_cell.length_a   1.000
_cell.length_b   1.000
_cell.length_c   1.000
_cell.angle_alpha   90.00
_cell.angle_beta   90.00
_cell.angle_gamma   90.00
#
_symmetry.space_group_name_H-M   'P 1'
#
loop_
_entity.id
_entity.type
_entity.pdbx_description
1 polymer ?
#
loop_
_entity_poly.entity_id
_entity_poly.type
_entity_poly.pdbx_seq_one_letter_code
_entity_poly.pdbx_strand_id
1 'polypeptide(L)'
;TLQCYTCHEPTTVDKCQMIQNCTKNETMCKTTMYSLEDVYPFMGVSTVTKMCSSLCTPSDVEGIGMTHPVSCCYSDLCNTDGAASLR
;
A
#
# COMPACT_ATOMS: atom_id res chain seq x y z
N THR A 1 -17.06 -4.95 9.87
CA THR A 1 -15.99 -5.71 9.18
C THR A 1 -15.39 -4.79 8.17
N LEU A 2 -14.09 -4.56 8.22
CA LEU A 2 -13.42 -3.63 7.30
C LEU A 2 -13.30 -4.27 5.92
N GLN A 3 -13.48 -3.49 4.85
CA GLN A 3 -13.20 -3.88 3.46
C GLN A 3 -11.96 -3.14 2.97
N CYS A 4 -10.99 -3.86 2.43
CA CYS A 4 -9.77 -3.25 1.88
C CYS A 4 -9.53 -3.77 0.46
N TYR A 5 -8.80 -2.99 -0.33
CA TYR A 5 -8.17 -3.52 -1.53
C TYR A 5 -7.00 -4.41 -1.14
N THR A 6 -6.84 -5.54 -1.82
CA THR A 6 -5.76 -6.49 -1.60
C THR A 6 -5.13 -6.95 -2.92
N CYS A 7 -3.89 -7.40 -2.87
CA CYS A 7 -3.24 -8.13 -3.96
C CYS A 7 -2.16 -9.04 -3.39
N HIS A 8 -2.06 -10.25 -3.93
CA HIS A 8 -1.10 -11.26 -3.44
C HIS A 8 0.34 -10.97 -3.86
N GLU A 9 0.53 -10.28 -4.98
CA GLU A 9 1.83 -9.99 -5.56
C GLU A 9 1.99 -8.48 -5.78
N PRO A 10 3.23 -7.95 -5.72
CA PRO A 10 3.50 -6.55 -6.04
C PRO A 10 3.05 -6.25 -7.47
N THR A 11 1.98 -5.47 -7.60
CA THR A 11 1.36 -5.14 -8.89
C THR A 11 1.20 -3.64 -9.01
N THR A 12 0.91 -3.14 -10.22
CA THR A 12 0.67 -1.71 -10.41
C THR A 12 -0.56 -1.26 -9.60
N VAL A 13 -0.59 0.01 -9.16
CA VAL A 13 -1.69 0.56 -8.35
C VAL A 13 -3.06 0.33 -9.00
N ASP A 14 -3.13 0.48 -10.32
CA ASP A 14 -4.37 0.28 -11.10
C ASP A 14 -4.85 -1.18 -11.11
N LYS A 15 -3.94 -2.14 -10.94
CA LYS A 15 -4.26 -3.58 -10.95
C LYS A 15 -4.53 -4.12 -9.54
N CYS A 16 -3.97 -3.51 -8.50
CA CYS A 16 -4.19 -3.91 -7.11
C CYS A 16 -5.49 -3.33 -6.54
N GLN A 17 -6.63 -3.72 -7.13
CA GLN A 17 -7.98 -3.26 -6.76
C GLN A 17 -8.92 -4.43 -6.39
N MET A 18 -8.38 -5.57 -5.93
CA MET A 18 -9.22 -6.68 -5.50
C MET A 18 -9.84 -6.37 -4.14
N ILE A 19 -11.17 -6.31 -4.07
CA ILE A 19 -11.86 -6.06 -2.80
C ILE A 19 -11.89 -7.34 -1.97
N GLN A 20 -11.43 -7.25 -0.72
CA GLN A 20 -11.48 -8.34 0.24
C GLN A 20 -12.09 -7.86 1.57
N ASN A 21 -12.95 -8.70 2.14
CA ASN A 21 -13.46 -8.49 3.50
C ASN A 21 -12.39 -8.95 4.51
N CYS A 22 -11.92 -8.03 5.33
CA CYS A 22 -10.95 -8.32 6.37
C CYS A 22 -11.55 -9.18 7.48
N THR A 23 -10.68 -9.92 8.17
CA THR A 23 -11.06 -10.72 9.33
C THR A 23 -11.42 -9.84 10.53
N LYS A 24 -12.09 -10.39 11.55
CA LYS A 24 -12.46 -9.63 12.76
C LYS A 24 -11.26 -9.09 13.55
N ASN A 25 -10.08 -9.67 13.38
CA ASN A 25 -8.86 -9.22 14.04
C ASN A 25 -8.17 -8.08 13.28
N GLU A 26 -8.45 -7.94 11.98
CA GLU A 26 -7.85 -6.92 11.13
C GLU A 26 -8.74 -5.67 11.11
N THR A 27 -8.22 -4.59 11.67
CA THR A 27 -8.94 -3.32 11.82
C THR A 27 -8.37 -2.23 10.91
N MET A 28 -7.39 -2.57 10.06
CA MET A 28 -6.63 -1.62 9.25
C MET A 28 -6.36 -2.16 7.84
N CYS A 29 -6.35 -1.27 6.86
CA CYS A 29 -5.77 -1.53 5.56
C CYS A 29 -4.31 -1.08 5.57
N LYS A 30 -3.41 -1.97 5.14
CA LYS A 30 -1.98 -1.72 4.96
C LYS A 30 -1.67 -1.69 3.47
N THR A 31 -0.93 -0.65 3.07
CA THR A 31 -0.40 -0.51 1.70
C THR A 31 1.10 -0.37 1.79
N THR A 32 1.83 -1.24 1.11
CA THR A 32 3.27 -1.12 0.93
C THR A 32 3.53 -0.76 -0.51
N MET A 33 4.18 0.38 -0.76
CA MET A 33 4.66 0.72 -2.09
C MET A 33 6.08 0.19 -2.25
N TYR A 34 6.44 -0.19 -3.47
CA TYR A 34 7.77 -0.64 -3.85
C TYR A 34 8.22 0.30 -4.96
N SER A 35 9.16 1.17 -4.63
CA SER A 35 9.90 1.93 -5.62
C SER A 35 10.85 0.95 -6.30
N LEU A 36 10.76 0.80 -7.62
CA LEU A 36 11.80 0.11 -8.38
C LEU A 36 13.04 1.02 -8.38
N GLU A 37 13.89 0.86 -7.38
CA GLU A 37 15.29 1.21 -7.51
C GLU A 37 15.89 0.21 -8.51
N ASP A 38 16.11 0.64 -9.74
CA ASP A 38 17.36 0.37 -10.47
C ASP A 38 17.23 0.71 -11.97
N VAL A 39 18.16 1.57 -12.40
CA VAL A 39 18.57 1.91 -13.77
C VAL A 39 17.73 2.92 -14.55
N TYR A 40 18.41 4.02 -14.92
CA TYR A 40 17.96 5.04 -15.87
C TYR A 40 17.60 4.41 -17.24
N PRO A 41 16.49 4.83 -17.90
CA PRO A 41 15.57 5.89 -17.53
C PRO A 41 14.46 5.43 -16.57
N PHE A 42 14.05 6.31 -15.66
CA PHE A 42 12.97 6.05 -14.70
C PHE A 42 11.63 5.87 -15.43
N MET A 43 11.24 4.62 -15.65
CA MET A 43 9.89 4.24 -16.11
C MET A 43 9.02 4.08 -14.86
N GLY A 44 8.53 5.21 -14.35
CA GLY A 44 7.88 5.36 -13.04
C GLY A 44 6.55 4.62 -12.87
N VAL A 45 6.60 3.30 -12.70
CA VAL A 45 5.49 2.51 -12.16
C VAL A 45 5.96 1.83 -10.87
N SER A 46 5.73 2.50 -9.74
CA SER A 46 5.86 1.88 -8.42
C SER A 46 4.85 0.74 -8.31
N THR A 47 5.30 -0.44 -7.91
CA THR A 47 4.40 -1.54 -7.58
C THR A 47 3.90 -1.36 -6.15
N VAL A 48 2.73 -1.90 -5.85
CA VAL A 48 2.13 -1.87 -4.52
C VAL A 48 1.66 -3.25 -4.12
N THR A 49 1.69 -3.48 -2.82
CA THR A 49 1.01 -4.61 -2.18
C THR A 49 0.04 -4.04 -1.16
N LYS A 50 -1.23 -4.42 -1.28
CA LYS A 50 -2.28 -4.01 -0.35
C LYS A 50 -2.78 -5.24 0.41
N MET A 51 -3.04 -5.09 1.70
CA MET A 51 -3.55 -6.17 2.54
C MET A 51 -4.31 -5.66 3.76
N CYS A 52 -5.18 -6.49 4.30
CA CYS A 52 -5.74 -6.28 5.64
C CYS A 52 -4.65 -6.53 6.70
N SER A 53 -4.69 -5.78 7.79
CA SER A 53 -3.78 -5.99 8.92
C SER A 53 -4.40 -5.54 10.24
N SER A 54 -4.00 -6.19 11.32
CA SER A 54 -4.29 -5.77 12.70
C SER A 54 -3.28 -4.76 13.22
N LEU A 55 -2.08 -4.73 12.64
CA LEU A 55 -0.98 -3.86 13.02
C LEU A 55 -0.32 -3.29 11.77
N CYS A 56 -0.35 -1.97 11.65
CA CYS A 56 0.31 -1.26 10.56
C CYS A 56 1.13 -0.12 11.13
N THR A 57 2.45 -0.22 10.96
CA THR A 57 3.39 0.86 11.29
C THR A 57 3.68 1.63 10.01
N PRO A 58 3.26 2.90 9.90
CA PRO A 58 3.60 3.72 8.74
C PRO A 58 5.10 3.97 8.72
N SER A 59 5.69 4.03 7.53
CA SER A 59 7.13 4.33 7.43
C SER A 59 7.37 5.81 7.73
N ASP A 60 8.35 6.10 8.58
CA ASP A 60 8.71 7.47 8.97
C ASP A 60 9.16 8.32 7.77
N VAL A 61 8.52 9.48 7.60
CA VAL A 61 8.74 10.45 6.51
C VAL A 61 10.13 11.11 6.49
N GLU A 62 11.00 10.81 7.46
CA GLU A 62 12.37 11.37 7.58
C GLU A 62 13.43 10.52 6.86
N GLY A 63 13.06 9.34 6.34
CA GLY A 63 13.97 8.45 5.60
C GLY A 63 14.15 8.87 4.15
N ILE A 64 15.09 9.77 3.87
CA ILE A 64 15.53 10.11 2.51
C ILE A 64 15.97 8.81 1.81
N GLY A 65 15.26 8.42 0.73
CA GLY A 65 15.52 7.16 0.03
C GLY A 65 14.72 5.94 0.53
N MET A 66 13.54 6.14 1.14
CA MET A 66 12.65 5.02 1.45
C MET A 66 12.19 4.31 0.17
N THR A 67 12.74 3.12 -0.02
CA THR A 67 12.44 2.18 -1.09
C THR A 67 11.05 1.59 -0.98
N HIS A 68 10.53 1.51 0.25
CA HIS A 68 9.26 0.87 0.53
C HIS A 68 8.40 1.60 1.58
N PRO A 69 7.75 2.73 1.22
CA PRO A 69 6.88 3.43 2.15
C PRO A 69 5.60 2.62 2.43
N VAL A 70 5.23 2.55 3.71
CA VAL A 70 4.03 1.88 4.22
C VAL A 70 3.01 2.93 4.64
N SER A 71 1.77 2.79 4.14
CA SER A 71 0.62 3.63 4.50
C SER A 71 -0.47 2.78 5.15
N CYS A 72 -1.11 3.35 6.18
CA CYS A 72 -2.07 2.68 7.04
C CYS A 72 -3.37 3.48 7.11
N CYS A 73 -4.52 2.84 6.98
CA CYS A 73 -5.81 3.50 7.11
C CYS A 73 -6.89 2.56 7.70
N TYR A 74 -7.99 3.12 8.21
CA TYR A 74 -8.97 2.41 9.06
C TYR A 74 -10.40 2.42 8.49
N SER A 75 -10.59 2.90 7.25
CA SER A 75 -11.90 3.06 6.63
C SER A 75 -12.08 2.10 5.47
N ASP A 76 -13.33 1.73 5.16
CA ASP A 76 -13.61 0.82 4.05
C ASP A 76 -13.09 1.41 2.73
N LEU A 77 -12.32 0.60 2.00
CA LEU A 77 -11.70 0.93 0.71
C LEU A 77 -10.81 2.18 0.75
N CYS A 78 -10.25 2.54 1.91
CA CYS A 78 -9.40 3.72 2.08
C CYS A 78 -8.07 3.64 1.33
N ASN A 79 -7.62 2.43 1.00
CA ASN A 79 -6.36 2.18 0.32
C ASN A 79 -6.52 2.17 -1.21
N THR A 80 -7.23 3.13 -1.81
CA THR A 80 -7.31 3.29 -3.27
C THR A 80 -5.97 3.73 -3.86
N ASP A 81 -5.36 4.73 -3.26
CA ASP A 81 -4.15 5.38 -3.77
C ASP A 81 -2.86 4.66 -3.33
N GLY A 82 -1.79 4.88 -4.09
CA GLY A 82 -0.43 4.60 -3.63
C GLY A 82 0.02 5.62 -2.58
N ALA A 83 1.18 5.40 -1.95
CA ALA A 83 1.77 6.33 -0.97
C ALA A 83 2.03 7.76 -1.51
N ALA A 84 1.74 8.02 -2.79
CA ALA A 84 1.79 9.31 -3.47
C ALA A 84 0.65 10.29 -3.10
N SER A 85 -0.37 9.87 -2.32
CA SER A 85 -1.49 10.76 -1.92
C SER A 85 -1.27 11.47 -0.57
N LEU A 86 -0.06 11.42 -0.01
CA LEU A 86 0.36 12.33 1.07
C LEU A 86 0.62 13.72 0.45
N ARG A 87 -0.43 14.53 0.31
CA ARG A 87 -0.37 15.95 -0.05
C ARG A 87 -0.51 16.84 1.16
#